data_AF-A0A7G4RBU0-F1
#
_entry.id   AF-A0A7G4RBU0-F1
#
_cell.length_a   1.000
_cell.length_b   1.000
_cell.length_c   1.000
_cell.angle_alpha   90.00
_cell.angle_beta   90.00
_cell.angle_gamma   90.00
#
_symmetry.space_group_name_H-M   'P 1'
#
loop_
_entity.id
_entity.type
_entity.pdbx_description
1 polymer ?
#
loop_
_entity_poly.entity_id
_entity_poly.type
_entity_poly.pdbx_seq_one_letter_code
_entity_poly.pdbx_strand_id
1 'polypeptide(L)'
;MHPRKEQSAKEIYRIVDQYCAENRHGKYRTSSAIPLVLGISDTDAQKLINKIMIALPDCFFYLAKPERIREMIHFIAQQYLLFQAQENIHDEFFPNLLINFVNHLVEEIMLRYYSYA
;
A
#
# COMPACT_ATOMS: atom_id res chain seq x y z
N MET A 1 3.56 -10.57 11.66
CA MET A 1 2.74 -10.49 10.43
C MET A 1 2.70 -11.88 9.81
N HIS A 2 1.56 -12.33 9.29
CA HIS A 2 1.44 -13.65 8.66
C HIS A 2 2.22 -13.72 7.31
N PRO A 3 2.81 -14.88 6.92
CA PRO A 3 3.62 -14.98 5.70
C PRO A 3 2.94 -14.52 4.40
N ARG A 4 1.63 -14.78 4.22
CA ARG A 4 0.89 -14.30 3.03
C ARG A 4 0.80 -12.77 2.97
N LYS A 5 0.63 -12.12 4.13
CA LYS A 5 0.61 -10.67 4.22
C LYS A 5 2.00 -10.08 3.98
N GLU A 6 3.03 -10.75 4.47
CA GLU A 6 4.42 -10.35 4.20
C GLU A 6 4.76 -10.41 2.71
N GLN A 7 4.35 -11.49 2.03
CA GLN A 7 4.50 -11.59 0.57
C GLN A 7 3.73 -10.49 -0.16
N SER A 8 2.48 -10.24 0.25
CA SER A 8 1.64 -9.20 -0.33
C SER A 8 2.25 -7.80 -0.10
N ALA A 9 2.81 -7.53 1.09
CA ALA A 9 3.48 -6.27 1.41
C ALA A 9 4.72 -6.03 0.53
N LYS A 10 5.53 -7.07 0.31
CA LYS A 10 6.69 -7.00 -0.60
C LYS A 10 6.26 -6.71 -2.04
N GLU A 11 5.15 -7.31 -2.47
CA GLU A 11 4.62 -7.08 -3.82
C GLU A 11 4.03 -5.68 -3.98
N ILE A 12 3.28 -5.20 -2.98
CA ILE A 12 2.77 -3.81 -2.95
C ILE A 12 3.94 -2.84 -3.06
N TYR A 13 5.01 -3.04 -2.29
CA TYR A 13 6.20 -2.18 -2.36
C TYR A 13 6.79 -2.15 -3.79
N ARG A 14 6.93 -3.31 -4.44
CA ARG A 14 7.44 -3.39 -5.82
C ARG A 14 6.57 -2.65 -6.82
N ILE A 15 5.25 -2.81 -6.71
CA ILE A 15 4.28 -2.12 -7.58
C ILE A 15 4.38 -0.61 -7.38
N VAL A 16 4.43 -0.15 -6.12
CA VAL A 16 4.58 1.27 -5.77
C VAL A 16 5.89 1.83 -6.34
N ASP A 17 6.99 1.10 -6.20
CA ASP A 17 8.30 1.51 -6.74
C ASP A 17 8.28 1.59 -8.27
N GLN A 18 7.65 0.62 -8.95
CA GLN A 18 7.47 0.65 -10.39
C GLN A 18 6.67 1.88 -10.84
N TYR A 19 5.53 2.17 -10.20
CA TYR A 19 4.74 3.37 -10.50
C TYR A 19 5.56 4.65 -10.29
N CYS A 20 6.34 4.73 -9.22
CA CYS A 20 7.24 5.86 -8.98
C CYS A 20 8.32 5.96 -10.07
N ALA A 21 8.87 4.82 -10.52
CA ALA A 21 9.90 4.79 -11.55
C ALA A 21 9.38 5.27 -12.90
N GLU A 22 8.14 4.89 -13.26
CA GLU A 22 7.47 5.35 -14.49
C GLU A 22 7.19 6.86 -14.48
N ASN A 23 6.95 7.45 -13.30
CA ASN A 23 6.68 8.87 -13.13
C ASN A 23 7.92 9.71 -12.78
N ARG A 24 9.11 9.08 -12.77
CA ARG A 24 10.36 9.79 -12.52
C ARG A 24 10.75 10.63 -13.72
N HIS A 25 10.57 11.94 -13.62
CA HIS A 25 11.13 12.90 -14.57
C HIS A 25 12.64 13.12 -14.29
N GLY A 26 13.51 12.17 -14.68
CA GLY A 26 14.96 12.39 -14.58
C GLY A 26 15.86 11.17 -14.77
N LYS A 27 17.07 11.41 -15.29
CA LYS A 27 18.13 10.41 -15.61
C LYS A 27 18.89 9.83 -14.41
N TYR A 28 18.46 10.10 -13.18
CA TYR A 28 19.19 9.62 -12.01
C TYR A 28 19.04 8.09 -11.89
N ARG A 29 20.11 7.38 -11.51
CA ARG A 29 20.08 5.94 -11.22
C ARG A 29 20.03 5.79 -9.71
N THR A 30 18.86 5.46 -9.17
CA THR A 30 18.67 5.08 -7.76
C THR A 30 18.11 3.67 -7.72
N SER A 31 18.35 2.93 -6.63
CA SER A 31 17.83 1.57 -6.43
C SER A 31 16.31 1.52 -6.27
N SER A 32 15.69 2.65 -5.92
CA SER A 32 14.26 2.86 -5.74
C SER A 32 13.89 4.26 -6.22
N ALA A 33 12.70 4.41 -6.78
CA ALA A 33 12.13 5.67 -7.21
C ALA A 33 11.21 6.30 -6.15
N ILE A 34 10.81 5.54 -5.13
CA ILE A 34 9.90 5.99 -4.06
C ILE A 34 10.38 7.29 -3.40
N PRO A 35 11.65 7.42 -2.94
CA PRO A 35 12.06 8.63 -2.23
C PRO A 35 12.04 9.89 -3.08
N LEU A 36 12.14 9.74 -4.39
CA LEU A 36 12.17 10.87 -5.32
C LEU A 36 10.77 11.36 -5.67
N VAL A 37 9.79 10.48 -5.68
CA VAL A 37 8.41 10.81 -6.07
C VAL A 37 7.54 11.09 -4.84
N LEU A 38 7.67 10.28 -3.79
CA LEU A 38 6.81 10.35 -2.60
C LEU A 38 7.47 11.11 -1.43
N GLY A 39 8.73 11.51 -1.55
CA GLY A 39 9.42 12.30 -0.53
C GLY A 39 9.70 11.57 0.79
N ILE A 40 9.60 10.24 0.82
CA ILE A 40 9.82 9.41 2.01
C ILE A 40 10.95 8.40 1.80
N SER A 41 11.63 7.99 2.87
CA SER A 41 12.66 6.96 2.74
C SER A 41 12.07 5.59 2.36
N ASP A 42 12.86 4.74 1.70
CA ASP A 42 12.46 3.36 1.39
C ASP A 42 12.06 2.59 2.66
N THR A 43 12.80 2.82 3.75
CA THR A 43 12.51 2.22 5.06
C THR A 43 11.15 2.64 5.59
N ASP A 44 10.80 3.92 5.47
CA ASP A 44 9.51 4.43 5.95
C ASP A 44 8.37 3.93 5.07
N ALA A 45 8.56 3.89 3.75
CA ALA A 45 7.60 3.30 2.83
C ALA A 45 7.31 1.83 3.18
N GLN A 46 8.36 1.02 3.38
CA GLN A 46 8.20 -0.38 3.80
C GLN A 46 7.50 -0.50 5.16
N LYS A 47 7.84 0.35 6.14
CA LYS A 47 7.18 0.37 7.44
C LYS A 47 5.70 0.72 7.33
N LEU A 48 5.34 1.70 6.52
CA LEU A 48 3.95 2.12 6.32
C LEU A 48 3.13 1.04 5.63
N ILE A 49 3.65 0.47 4.54
CA ILE A 49 2.99 -0.66 3.85
C ILE A 49 2.79 -1.82 4.82
N ASN A 50 3.81 -2.17 5.62
CA ASN A 50 3.67 -3.22 6.63
C ASN A 50 2.62 -2.89 7.69
N LYS A 51 2.55 -1.64 8.18
CA LYS A 51 1.52 -1.22 9.14
C LYS A 51 0.11 -1.38 8.56
N ILE A 52 -0.11 -0.91 7.32
CA ILE A 52 -1.37 -1.07 6.61
C ILE A 52 -1.74 -2.55 6.50
N MET A 53 -0.81 -3.38 6.03
CA MET A 53 -1.04 -4.81 5.82
C MET A 53 -1.31 -5.58 7.12
N ILE A 54 -0.68 -5.18 8.23
CA ILE A 54 -0.97 -5.73 9.56
C ILE A 54 -2.40 -5.37 9.98
N ALA A 55 -2.82 -4.13 9.75
CA ALA A 55 -4.11 -3.62 10.19
C ALA A 55 -5.30 -4.15 9.36
N LEU A 56 -5.07 -4.57 8.11
CA LEU A 56 -6.12 -5.21 7.31
C LEU A 56 -6.58 -6.54 7.93
N PRO A 57 -7.86 -6.94 7.82
CA PRO A 57 -8.33 -8.26 8.23
C PRO A 57 -7.57 -9.40 7.56
N ASP A 58 -7.16 -10.39 8.35
CA ASP A 58 -6.47 -11.59 7.86
C ASP A 58 -7.30 -12.35 6.81
N CYS A 59 -8.61 -12.47 7.03
CA CYS A 59 -9.55 -13.20 6.18
C CYS A 59 -9.50 -12.77 4.69
N PHE A 60 -9.12 -11.53 4.40
CA PHE A 60 -8.96 -11.01 3.04
C PHE A 60 -7.90 -11.78 2.24
N PHE A 61 -6.86 -12.29 2.90
CA PHE A 61 -5.73 -12.96 2.26
C PHE A 61 -5.83 -14.49 2.33
N TYR A 62 -6.65 -15.03 3.23
CA TYR A 62 -6.84 -16.47 3.37
C TYR A 62 -7.98 -17.01 2.52
N LEU A 63 -9.10 -16.28 2.48
CA LEU A 63 -10.33 -16.76 1.84
C LEU A 63 -10.42 -16.36 0.35
N ALA A 64 -9.58 -15.43 -0.10
CA ALA A 64 -9.55 -15.01 -1.50
C ALA A 64 -8.92 -16.07 -2.41
N LYS A 65 -9.47 -16.22 -3.61
CA LYS A 65 -8.81 -16.92 -4.72
C LYS A 65 -7.54 -16.16 -5.15
N PRO A 66 -6.50 -16.84 -5.66
CA PRO A 66 -5.24 -16.19 -6.04
C PRO A 66 -5.38 -14.99 -6.97
N GLU A 67 -6.31 -15.03 -7.93
CA GLU A 67 -6.57 -13.94 -8.88
C GLU A 67 -7.07 -12.69 -8.15
N ARG A 68 -7.99 -12.88 -7.21
CA ARG A 68 -8.55 -11.82 -6.36
C ARG A 68 -7.48 -11.23 -5.44
N ILE A 69 -6.57 -12.05 -4.92
CA ILE A 69 -5.43 -11.56 -4.13
C ILE A 69 -4.57 -10.61 -4.97
N ARG A 70 -4.26 -10.98 -6.22
CA ARG A 70 -3.47 -10.12 -7.12
C ARG A 70 -4.17 -8.79 -7.38
N GLU A 71 -5.46 -8.80 -7.68
CA GLU A 71 -6.25 -7.58 -7.89
C GLU A 71 -6.28 -6.70 -6.64
N MET A 72 -6.50 -7.31 -5.47
CA MET A 72 -6.51 -6.61 -4.19
C MET A 72 -5.14 -5.98 -3.89
N ILE A 73 -4.02 -6.67 -4.17
CA ILE A 73 -2.66 -6.11 -4.01
C ILE A 73 -2.49 -4.87 -4.90
N HIS A 74 -2.89 -4.92 -6.17
CA HIS A 74 -2.79 -3.77 -7.07
C HIS A 74 -3.66 -2.60 -6.59
N PHE A 75 -4.86 -2.90 -6.12
CA PHE A 75 -5.75 -1.90 -5.54
C PHE A 75 -5.14 -1.24 -4.30
N ILE A 76 -4.60 -2.02 -3.36
CA ILE A 76 -3.94 -1.48 -2.16
C ILE A 76 -2.74 -0.61 -2.54
N ALA A 77 -1.94 -1.02 -3.53
CA ALA A 77 -0.81 -0.22 -4.01
C ALA A 77 -1.23 1.14 -4.58
N GLN A 78 -2.32 1.17 -5.35
CA GLN A 78 -2.89 2.42 -5.87
C GLN A 78 -3.42 3.32 -4.76
N GLN A 79 -4.17 2.76 -3.80
CA GLN A 79 -4.68 3.53 -2.66
C GLN A 79 -3.54 4.07 -1.79
N TYR A 80 -2.48 3.28 -1.59
CA TYR A 80 -1.28 3.72 -0.88
C TYR A 80 -0.61 4.90 -1.60
N LEU A 81 -0.44 4.85 -2.93
CA LEU A 81 0.14 5.95 -3.70
C LEU A 81 -0.67 7.24 -3.54
N LEU A 82 -2.01 7.15 -3.61
CA LEU A 82 -2.89 8.30 -3.45
C LEU A 82 -2.79 8.90 -2.05
N PHE A 83 -2.83 8.05 -1.02
CA PHE A 83 -2.66 8.46 0.37
C PHE A 83 -1.29 9.14 0.58
N GLN A 84 -0.21 8.48 0.19
CA GLN A 84 1.13 9.00 0.43
C GLN A 84 1.47 10.26 -0.37
N ALA A 85 0.84 10.48 -1.53
CA ALA A 85 0.99 11.71 -2.30
C ALA A 85 0.31 12.92 -1.65
N GLN A 86 -0.67 12.70 -0.77
CA GLN A 86 -1.44 13.75 -0.09
C GLN A 86 -0.94 14.01 1.33
N GLU A 87 -0.29 13.02 1.94
CA GLU A 87 0.02 13.02 3.36
C GLU A 87 1.50 13.19 3.69
N ASN A 88 1.77 13.93 4.77
CA ASN A 88 3.11 14.10 5.31
C ASN A 88 3.31 13.19 6.53
N ILE A 89 4.26 12.26 6.45
CA ILE A 89 4.55 11.29 7.53
C ILE A 89 5.08 11.94 8.82
N HIS A 90 5.51 13.19 8.75
CA HIS A 90 6.00 13.98 9.87
C HIS A 90 4.92 14.89 10.49
N ASP A 91 3.69 14.86 9.95
CA ASP A 91 2.55 15.57 10.50
C ASP A 91 2.10 14.94 11.83
N GLU A 92 1.74 15.77 12.81
CA GLU A 92 1.26 15.32 14.12
C GLU A 92 -0.05 14.54 14.05
N PHE A 93 -0.89 14.82 13.04
CA PHE A 93 -2.16 14.16 12.79
C PHE A 93 -2.03 12.92 11.91
N PHE A 94 -0.84 12.64 11.35
CA PHE A 94 -0.60 11.49 10.48
C PHE A 94 -1.09 10.15 11.06
N PRO A 95 -0.93 9.84 12.36
CA PRO A 95 -1.48 8.61 12.93
C PRO A 95 -3.01 8.49 12.76
N ASN A 96 -3.75 9.58 12.94
CA ASN A 96 -5.20 9.59 12.77
C ASN A 96 -5.59 9.45 11.30
N LEU A 97 -4.85 10.11 10.40
CA LEU A 97 -5.05 10.02 8.95
C LEU A 97 -4.79 8.59 8.45
N LEU A 98 -3.74 7.94 8.96
CA LEU A 98 -3.45 6.54 8.66
C LEU A 98 -4.54 5.59 9.15
N ILE A 99 -5.08 5.80 10.36
CA ILE A 99 -6.20 5.00 10.88
C ILE A 99 -7.44 5.17 10.01
N ASN A 100 -7.80 6.41 9.67
CA ASN A 100 -8.94 6.70 8.80
C ASN A 100 -8.76 6.06 7.41
N PHE A 101 -7.57 6.18 6.83
CA PHE A 101 -7.23 5.55 5.57
C PHE A 101 -7.41 4.03 5.63
N VAL A 102 -6.90 3.37 6.67
CA VAL A 102 -7.05 1.92 6.84
C VAL A 102 -8.51 1.52 6.97
N ASN A 103 -9.32 2.28 7.74
CA ASN A 103 -10.75 1.99 7.89
C ASN A 103 -11.48 2.07 6.53
N HIS A 104 -11.27 3.14 5.77
CA HIS A 104 -11.84 3.27 4.43
C HIS A 104 -11.33 2.17 3.48
N LEU A 105 -10.04 1.81 3.55
CA LEU A 105 -9.48 0.75 2.73
C LEU A 105 -10.15 -0.61 3.02
N VAL A 106 -10.46 -0.90 4.28
CA VAL A 106 -11.19 -2.10 4.68
C VAL A 106 -12.60 -2.12 4.10
N GLU A 107 -13.33 -1.01 4.21
CA GLU A 107 -14.68 -0.86 3.65
C GLU A 107 -14.68 -1.07 2.13
N GLU A 108 -13.76 -0.43 1.42
CA GLU A 108 -13.62 -0.56 -0.04
C GLU A 108 -13.25 -1.98 -0.47
N ILE A 109 -12.35 -2.65 0.25
CA ILE A 109 -12.02 -4.06 -0.03
C ILE A 109 -13.24 -4.96 0.20
N MET A 110 -14.01 -4.72 1.26
CA MET A 110 -15.24 -5.46 1.52
C MET A 110 -16.24 -5.27 0.39
N LEU A 111 -16.53 -4.02 0.00
CA LEU A 111 -17.46 -3.68 -1.07
C LEU A 111 -17.01 -4.20 -2.43
N ARG A 112 -15.71 -4.26 -2.71
CA ARG A 112 -15.21 -4.66 -4.03
C ARG A 112 -15.10 -6.18 -4.20
N TYR A 113 -14.77 -6.89 -3.13
CA TYR A 113 -14.34 -8.29 -3.23
C TYR A 113 -15.16 -9.27 -2.38
N TYR A 114 -15.97 -8.78 -1.44
CA TYR A 114 -16.69 -9.60 -0.46
C TYR A 114 -18.16 -9.23 -0.27
N SER A 115 -18.65 -8.12 -0.85
CA SER A 115 -20.08 -7.85 -0.90
C SER A 115 -20.74 -8.87 -1.81
N TYR A 116 -21.68 -9.62 -1.24
CA TYR A 116 -22.52 -10.56 -1.95
C TYR A 116 -23.43 -9.82 -2.94
N ALA A 117 -23.39 -10.26 -4.20
CA ALA A 117 -24.61 -10.52 -4.95
C ALA A 117 -25.07 -11.95 -4.61
#